data_AF-A0A847EPA2-F1
#
_entry.id   AF-A0A847EPA2-F1
#
_cell.length_a   1.000
_cell.length_b   1.000
_cell.length_c   1.000
_cell.angle_alpha   90.00
_cell.angle_beta   90.00
_cell.angle_gamma   90.00
#
_symmetry.space_group_name_H-M   'P 1'
#
loop_
_entity.id
_entity.type
_entity.pdbx_description
1 polymer ?
#
loop_
_entity_poly.entity_id
_entity_poly.type
_entity_poly.pdbx_seq_one_letter_code
_entity_poly.pdbx_strand_id
1 'polypeptide(L)'
;KPIADDLGLSMAQLAVAWVLGNDNVAGAIIGASRPEQVVENVGASGVVLDAGVRAAIDEALGDVVQADPGMTARNAPASRPV
;
A
#
# COMPACT_ATOMS: atom_id res chain seq x y z
N LYS A 1 13.21 -0.80 -5.74
CA LYS A 1 13.91 -1.57 -4.69
C LYS A 1 14.80 -0.73 -3.77
N PRO A 2 15.44 0.41 -4.15
CA PRO A 2 16.32 1.10 -3.20
C PRO A 2 15.61 1.52 -1.90
N ILE A 3 14.38 2.04 -2.00
CA ILE A 3 13.63 2.53 -0.82
C ILE A 3 13.37 1.44 0.24
N ALA A 4 12.96 0.24 -0.17
CA ALA A 4 12.68 -0.84 0.79
C ALA A 4 13.97 -1.36 1.43
N ASP A 5 15.01 -1.53 0.60
CA ASP A 5 16.32 -2.02 1.04
C ASP A 5 16.97 -1.03 2.03
N ASP A 6 16.86 0.29 1.79
CA ASP A 6 17.38 1.35 2.66
C ASP A 6 16.70 1.36 4.04
N LEU A 7 15.46 0.87 4.12
CA LEU A 7 14.68 0.76 5.36
C LEU A 7 14.82 -0.62 6.02
N GLY A 8 15.55 -1.56 5.40
CA GLY A 8 15.65 -2.94 5.87
C GLY A 8 14.31 -3.69 5.81
N LEU A 9 13.40 -3.27 4.94
CA LEU A 9 12.07 -3.86 4.78
C LEU A 9 12.02 -4.71 3.52
N SER A 10 11.21 -5.77 3.54
CA SER A 10 10.81 -6.40 2.29
C SER A 10 9.87 -5.48 1.50
N MET A 11 9.79 -5.67 0.18
CA MET A 11 8.84 -4.91 -0.66
C MET A 11 7.38 -5.09 -0.19
N ALA A 12 7.04 -6.28 0.32
CA ALA A 12 5.71 -6.53 0.87
C ALA A 12 5.49 -5.73 2.15
N GLN A 13 6.49 -5.69 3.04
CA GLN A 13 6.41 -4.91 4.26
C GLN A 13 6.31 -3.41 3.98
N LEU A 14 7.09 -2.88 3.03
CA LEU A 14 7.01 -1.47 2.62
C LEU A 14 5.60 -1.12 2.12
N ALA A 15 5.01 -1.97 1.27
CA ALA A 15 3.66 -1.73 0.74
C ALA A 15 2.60 -1.74 1.85
N VAL A 16 2.68 -2.68 2.78
CA VAL A 16 1.74 -2.75 3.92
C VAL A 16 1.93 -1.53 4.85
N ALA A 17 3.17 -1.14 5.15
CA ALA A 17 3.45 0.04 5.97
C ALA A 17 2.93 1.33 5.31
N TRP A 18 3.03 1.45 3.99
CA TRP A 18 2.48 2.57 3.23
C TRP A 18 0.95 2.65 3.36
N VAL A 19 0.24 1.51 3.26
CA VAL A 19 -1.21 1.45 3.46
C VAL A 19 -1.59 1.83 4.89
N LEU A 20 -0.90 1.28 5.88
CA LEU A 20 -1.16 1.54 7.31
C LEU A 20 -0.82 2.98 7.73
N GLY A 21 0.04 3.67 7.00
CA GLY A 21 0.39 5.09 7.24
C GLY A 21 -0.67 6.10 6.77
N ASN A 22 -1.82 5.66 6.28
CA ASN A 22 -2.94 6.51 5.90
C ASN A 22 -4.01 6.53 7.00
N ASP A 23 -4.24 7.69 7.62
CA ASP A 23 -5.23 7.85 8.69
C ASP A 23 -6.68 7.55 8.28
N ASN A 24 -6.97 7.53 6.96
CA ASN A 24 -8.28 7.16 6.44
C ASN A 24 -8.47 5.64 6.32
N VAL A 25 -7.45 4.84 6.64
CA VAL A 25 -7.46 3.38 6.55
C VAL A 25 -7.46 2.80 7.97
N ALA A 26 -8.47 1.99 8.29
CA ALA A 26 -8.57 1.32 9.60
C ALA A 26 -7.64 0.10 9.74
N GLY A 27 -7.17 -0.47 8.62
CA GLY A 27 -6.28 -1.61 8.60
C GLY A 27 -6.00 -2.12 7.19
N ALA A 28 -4.98 -2.98 7.06
CA ALA A 28 -4.59 -3.60 5.81
C ALA A 28 -5.02 -5.08 5.79
N ILE A 29 -5.73 -5.50 4.72
CA ILE A 29 -6.02 -6.90 4.46
C ILE A 29 -4.86 -7.48 3.65
N ILE A 30 -4.10 -8.40 4.25
CA ILE A 30 -2.94 -9.02 3.60
C ILE A 30 -3.29 -10.39 3.00
N GLY A 31 -2.82 -10.64 1.79
CA GLY A 31 -2.86 -11.97 1.17
C GLY A 31 -1.59 -12.75 1.47
N ALA A 32 -1.74 -14.05 1.76
CA ALA A 32 -0.63 -14.99 1.94
C ALA A 32 -1.03 -16.37 1.41
N SER A 33 -0.15 -17.02 0.66
CA SER A 33 -0.33 -18.41 0.19
C SER A 33 0.39 -19.43 1.07
N ARG A 34 1.31 -18.98 1.94
CA ARG A 34 2.03 -19.81 2.92
C ARG A 34 2.14 -19.09 4.27
N PRO A 35 2.19 -19.83 5.40
CA PRO A 35 2.23 -19.23 6.73
C PRO A 35 3.39 -18.26 6.97
N GLU A 36 4.57 -18.52 6.39
CA GLU A 36 5.76 -17.69 6.60
C GLU A 36 5.57 -16.27 6.05
N GLN A 37 4.73 -16.10 5.04
CA GLN A 37 4.41 -14.78 4.48
C GLN A 37 3.56 -13.94 5.44
N VAL A 38 2.74 -14.56 6.29
CA VAL A 38 2.00 -13.84 7.34
C VAL A 38 2.99 -13.29 8.36
N VAL A 39 3.97 -14.11 8.76
CA VAL A 39 5.05 -13.72 9.68
C VAL A 39 5.94 -12.64 9.09
N GLU A 40 6.20 -12.67 7.79
CA GLU A 40 6.94 -11.60 7.11
C GLU A 40 6.10 -10.31 7.08
N ASN A 41 4.86 -10.38 6.61
CA ASN A 41 4.00 -9.22 6.40
C ASN A 41 3.67 -8.48 7.72
N VAL A 42 3.54 -9.19 8.84
CA VAL A 42 3.27 -8.55 10.15
C VAL A 42 4.42 -7.65 10.59
N GLY A 43 5.64 -7.86 10.09
CA GLY A 43 6.78 -6.97 10.34
C GLY A 43 6.60 -5.54 9.84
N ALA A 44 5.60 -5.28 8.99
CA ALA A 44 5.22 -3.92 8.59
C ALA A 44 4.45 -3.14 9.68
N SER A 45 3.88 -3.85 10.67
CA SER A 45 3.10 -3.22 11.72
C SER A 45 3.97 -2.31 12.59
N GLY A 46 3.52 -1.07 12.79
CA GLY A 46 4.27 -0.08 13.59
C GLY A 46 5.43 0.59 12.86
N VAL A 47 5.70 0.22 11.60
CA VAL A 47 6.66 0.94 10.76
C VAL A 47 6.08 2.31 10.41
N VAL A 48 6.83 3.36 10.71
CA VAL A 48 6.48 4.75 10.34
C VAL A 48 7.35 5.17 9.16
N LEU A 49 6.71 5.46 8.02
CA LEU A 49 7.38 6.01 6.86
C LEU A 49 7.40 7.54 6.98
N ASP A 50 8.59 8.12 7.09
CA ASP A 50 8.73 9.58 7.16
C ASP A 50 8.36 10.27 5.83
N ALA A 51 8.27 11.60 5.88
CA ALA A 51 7.86 12.40 4.72
C ALA A 51 8.81 12.26 3.52
N GLY A 52 10.11 12.05 3.75
CA GLY A 52 11.09 11.84 2.68
C GLY A 52 10.90 10.50 2.00
N VAL A 53 10.66 9.43 2.78
CA VAL A 53 10.32 8.11 2.23
C VAL A 53 9.02 8.17 1.42
N ARG A 54 7.99 8.84 1.94
CA ARG A 54 6.71 8.99 1.22
C ARG A 54 6.88 9.72 -0.10
N ALA A 55 7.63 10.82 -0.11
CA ALA A 55 7.95 11.54 -1.35
C ALA A 55 8.73 10.68 -2.34
N ALA A 56 9.68 9.86 -1.87
CA ALA A 56 10.42 8.94 -2.73
C ALA A 56 9.53 7.84 -3.33
N ILE A 57 8.52 7.37 -2.58
CA ILE A 57 7.52 6.42 -3.09
C ILE A 57 6.67 7.08 -4.17
N ASP A 58 6.18 8.31 -3.93
CA ASP A 58 5.37 9.06 -4.90
C ASP A 58 6.15 9.30 -6.20
N GLU A 59 7.42 9.70 -6.12
CA GLU A 59 8.31 9.86 -7.28
C GLU A 59 8.53 8.54 -8.02
N ALA A 60 8.74 7.44 -7.29
CA ALA A 60 8.96 6.12 -7.89
C ALA A 60 7.71 5.57 -8.61
N LEU A 61 6.51 5.94 -8.15
CA LEU A 61 5.26 5.57 -8.79
C LEU A 61 4.96 6.48 -9.99
N GLY A 62 5.21 7.78 -9.88
CA GLY A 62 5.05 8.74 -10.98
C GLY A 62 3.70 8.61 -11.69
N ASP A 63 3.73 8.57 -13.02
CA ASP A 63 2.54 8.60 -13.87
C ASP A 63 1.77 7.27 -13.95
N VAL A 64 2.23 6.20 -13.29
CA VAL A 64 1.49 4.92 -13.29
C VAL A 64 0.26 4.97 -12.37
N VAL A 65 0.17 5.97 -11.49
CA VAL A 65 -0.94 6.14 -10.54
C VAL A 65 -2.12 6.82 -11.23
N GLN A 66 -3.24 6.13 -11.29
CA GLN A 66 -4.51 6.74 -11.71
C GLN A 66 -5.15 7.49 -10.54
N ALA A 67 -5.01 8.82 -10.53
CA ALA A 67 -5.54 9.67 -9.46
C ALA A 67 -6.94 10.28 -9.74
N ASP A 68 -7.53 10.05 -10.92
CA ASP A 68 -8.86 10.57 -11.28
C ASP A 68 -9.97 9.87 -10.45
N PRO A 69 -10.64 10.58 -9.51
CA PRO A 69 -11.71 9.98 -8.71
C PRO A 69 -12.94 9.60 -9.55
N GLY A 70 -13.10 10.18 -10.74
CA GLY A 70 -14.16 9.82 -11.69
C GLY A 70 -14.07 8.38 -12.20
N MET A 71 -12.90 7.74 -12.13
CA MET A 71 -12.72 6.34 -12.54
C MET A 71 -13.51 5.38 -11.66
N THR A 72 -13.63 5.64 -10.35
CA THR A 72 -14.47 4.83 -9.46
C THR A 72 -15.93 4.89 -9.87
N ALA A 73 -16.44 6.08 -10.18
CA ALA A 73 -17.84 6.26 -10.62
C ALA A 73 -18.11 5.56 -11.96
N ARG A 74 -17.15 5.59 -12.89
CA ARG A 74 -17.26 4.91 -14.20
C ARG A 74 -17.32 3.39 -14.08
N ASN A 75 -16.65 2.81 -13.09
CA ASN A 75 -16.57 1.36 -12.89
C ASN A 75 -17.64 0.81 -11.92
N ALA A 76 -18.32 1.68 -11.18
CA ALA A 76 -19.38 1.28 -10.27
C ALA A 76 -20.66 0.87 -11.05
N PRO A 77 -21.41 -0.13 -10.57
CA PRO A 77 -22.71 -0.47 -11.14
C PRO A 77 -23.66 0.74 -11.08
N ALA A 78 -24.23 1.12 -12.23
CA ALA A 78 -25.18 2.24 -12.30
C ALA A 78 -26.49 1.97 -11.55
N SER A 79 -26.83 0.70 -11.37
CA SER A 79 -28.00 0.24 -10.62
C SER A 79 -27.65 -0.96 -9.76
N ARG A 80 -28.44 -1.18 -8.71
CA ARG A 80 -28.32 -2.35 -7.85
C ARG A 80 -28.63 -3.61 -8.67
N PRO A 81 -27.77 -4.64 -8.67
CA PRO A 81 -28.11 -5.93 -9.27
C PRO A 81 -29.34 -6.50 -8.58
N VAL A 82 -30.34 -6.90 -9.37
CA VAL A 82 -31.51 -7.67 -8.90
C VAL A 82 -31.19 -9.14 -8.77
#